data_AF-A0A2S4JI19-F1
#
_entry.id   AF-A0A2S4JI19-F1
#
_cell.length_a   1.000
_cell.length_b   1.000
_cell.length_c   1.000
_cell.angle_alpha   90.00
_cell.angle_beta   90.00
_cell.angle_gamma   90.00
#
_symmetry.space_group_name_H-M   'P 1'
#
loop_
_entity.id
_entity.type
_entity.pdbx_description
1 polymer ?
#
loop_
_entity_poly.entity_id
_entity_poly.type
_entity_poly.pdbx_seq_one_letter_code
_entity_poly.pdbx_strand_id
1 'polypeptide(L)'
;MLLSLSGCTTGPDVEVDPGPPRTGIFHLDVALEFIQGAPLELVAPVYARAAVGLARLEADQDQLRRSVEIARRLDGSLSRAGEPGGDVLLEWAGMWSVLAGLDDAYSERAAAVSSSVVSRVRGFAPKEAGRVLFRLLEAQLANPNVDEESVRRTLDALYLLDDDTVRVRFLVDAADLIRAQGDRLALNPVVQQAIAIVPVVEDPTTAVILKTRLADLSRTLGNVRDARSLQDQALRRAEEGLLVRPGDFGKIRQVLRYFLVQGDRPGAEAIIGNIAPVSSRAVAQALLGTVVLQEDGRLPYGDYYEEACATALSIADSEVRARAAAAVILLRAEGEPGWSPGATIAELLGQAPVSRFDQEKRIEVLSSLTAALIMTDRLREVSRLRGLILSADELAHINLAAAELLYDRGFRDEALEQLGRIERVPFPLPGEDDTPAYRIARLYLSLGEYDRSVPVLADAERGEQARSLSLIPASHRMNPAIVTDLERLASSRSRS
;
A
#
# COMPACT_ATOMS: atom_id res chain seq x y z
N MET A 1 -33.29 -0.80 22.68
CA MET A 1 -32.78 0.23 23.61
C MET A 1 -31.76 1.02 22.82
N LEU A 2 -32.19 2.13 22.23
CA LEU A 2 -31.40 3.03 21.38
C LEU A 2 -31.29 4.34 22.16
N LEU A 3 -30.09 4.77 22.53
CA LEU A 3 -29.88 6.09 23.11
C LEU A 3 -29.34 7.03 22.04
N SER A 4 -30.18 8.01 21.73
CA SER A 4 -29.88 9.21 20.98
C SER A 4 -28.95 10.11 21.82
N LEU A 5 -27.84 10.54 21.22
CA LEU A 5 -27.00 11.63 21.73
C LEU A 5 -27.51 12.94 21.12
N SER A 6 -28.31 13.69 21.89
CA SER A 6 -28.67 15.07 21.57
C SER A 6 -27.63 16.01 22.18
N GLY A 7 -27.16 16.95 21.36
CA GLY A 7 -26.07 17.86 21.64
C GLY A 7 -26.30 18.80 22.83
N CYS A 8 -25.18 19.20 23.44
CA CYS A 8 -25.11 20.22 24.46
C CYS A 8 -25.49 21.59 23.87
N THR A 9 -26.48 22.24 24.47
CA THR A 9 -26.72 23.68 24.32
C THR A 9 -25.63 24.43 25.08
N THR A 10 -24.84 25.24 24.38
CA THR A 10 -23.96 26.24 24.98
C THR A 10 -24.82 27.36 25.59
N GLY A 11 -24.85 27.45 26.91
CA GLY A 11 -25.23 28.68 27.62
C GLY A 11 -24.03 29.64 27.66
N PRO A 12 -24.25 30.97 27.70
CA PRO A 12 -23.18 31.93 27.90
C PRO A 12 -22.75 31.89 29.36
N ASP A 13 -21.46 32.14 29.61
CA ASP A 13 -20.79 32.23 30.91
C ASP A 13 -20.26 30.89 31.48
N VAL A 14 -19.21 30.36 30.85
CA VAL A 14 -18.15 29.64 31.57
C VAL A 14 -16.80 30.06 30.97
N GLU A 15 -15.92 30.53 31.86
CA GLU A 15 -14.57 31.00 31.57
C GLU A 15 -13.70 29.94 30.86
N VAL A 16 -12.80 30.49 30.06
CA VAL A 16 -11.81 29.85 29.21
C VAL A 16 -10.81 29.06 30.05
N ASP A 17 -10.86 27.73 29.94
CA ASP A 17 -9.64 26.91 29.85
C ASP A 17 -9.97 25.57 29.14
N PRO A 18 -9.73 25.44 27.82
CA PRO A 18 -9.91 24.17 27.14
C PRO A 18 -8.65 23.33 27.35
N GLY A 19 -8.57 22.65 28.49
CA GLY A 19 -7.79 21.41 28.55
C GLY A 19 -8.31 20.44 27.47
N PRO A 20 -7.45 19.58 26.89
CA PRO A 20 -7.86 18.70 25.79
C PRO A 20 -9.06 17.83 26.20
N PRO A 21 -9.99 17.54 25.27
CA PRO A 21 -11.26 16.91 25.60
C PRO A 21 -11.06 15.51 26.19
N ARG A 22 -11.27 15.39 27.51
CA ARG A 22 -11.21 14.13 28.28
C ARG A 22 -12.37 13.17 27.98
N THR A 23 -13.35 13.58 27.16
CA THR A 23 -14.59 12.85 26.88
C THR A 23 -14.40 11.62 25.98
N GLY A 24 -13.44 11.64 25.05
CA GLY A 24 -13.16 10.48 24.18
C GLY A 24 -12.62 9.25 24.92
N ILE A 25 -12.01 9.43 26.08
CA ILE A 25 -11.27 8.38 26.80
C ILE A 25 -12.20 7.57 27.73
N PHE A 26 -13.22 8.19 28.34
CA PHE A 26 -14.23 7.49 29.15
C PHE A 26 -15.10 6.52 28.33
N HIS A 27 -15.28 6.79 27.04
CA HIS A 27 -15.98 5.87 26.14
C HIS A 27 -15.18 4.60 25.86
N LEU A 28 -13.85 4.63 26.03
CA LEU A 28 -13.01 3.46 25.85
C LEU A 28 -13.29 2.44 26.96
N ASP A 29 -13.17 2.80 28.24
CA ASP A 29 -13.36 1.85 29.37
C ASP A 29 -14.75 1.16 29.34
N VAL A 30 -15.81 1.91 28.98
CA VAL A 30 -17.16 1.36 28.79
C VAL A 30 -17.22 0.44 27.56
N ALA A 31 -16.63 0.83 26.42
CA ALA A 31 -16.52 -0.03 25.26
C ALA A 31 -15.69 -1.30 25.57
N LEU A 32 -14.66 -1.21 26.41
CA LEU A 32 -13.81 -2.33 26.80
C LEU A 32 -14.60 -3.36 27.64
N GLU A 33 -15.52 -2.93 28.51
CA GLU A 33 -16.41 -3.85 29.24
C GLU A 33 -17.45 -4.53 28.34
N PHE A 34 -18.02 -3.81 27.36
CA PHE A 34 -19.02 -4.36 26.44
C PHE A 34 -18.47 -5.43 25.49
N ILE A 35 -17.15 -5.44 25.28
CA ILE A 35 -16.48 -6.29 24.30
C ILE A 35 -16.08 -7.67 24.87
N GLN A 36 -16.30 -7.94 26.16
CA GLN A 36 -15.90 -9.18 26.84
C GLN A 36 -16.49 -10.49 26.26
N GLY A 37 -17.44 -10.41 25.31
CA GLY A 37 -17.99 -11.56 24.57
C GLY A 37 -17.70 -11.60 23.07
N ALA A 38 -16.96 -10.63 22.52
CA ALA A 38 -16.68 -10.58 21.09
C ALA A 38 -15.47 -11.46 20.70
N PRO A 39 -15.42 -11.98 19.45
CA PRO A 39 -14.28 -12.75 18.95
C PRO A 39 -12.95 -12.00 19.12
N LEU A 40 -11.93 -12.69 19.63
CA LEU A 40 -10.63 -12.08 19.93
C LEU A 40 -9.99 -11.44 18.69
N GLU A 41 -10.26 -11.97 17.49
CA GLU A 41 -9.76 -11.41 16.23
C GLU A 41 -10.24 -9.98 15.96
N LEU A 42 -11.47 -9.64 16.38
CA LEU A 42 -12.02 -8.29 16.19
C LEU A 42 -11.51 -7.31 17.25
N VAL A 43 -11.26 -7.84 18.44
CA VAL A 43 -11.04 -7.03 19.64
C VAL A 43 -9.57 -6.69 19.85
N ALA A 44 -8.69 -7.68 19.66
CA ALA A 44 -7.28 -7.54 19.97
C ALA A 44 -6.61 -6.38 19.21
N PRO A 45 -6.84 -6.17 17.90
CA PRO A 45 -6.24 -5.05 17.17
C PRO A 45 -6.71 -3.68 17.66
N VAL A 46 -7.96 -3.57 18.14
CA VAL A 46 -8.50 -2.31 18.67
C VAL A 46 -7.84 -2.01 20.02
N TYR A 47 -7.72 -3.01 20.89
CA TYR A 47 -7.13 -2.86 22.21
C TYR A 47 -5.63 -2.56 22.14
N ALA A 48 -4.91 -3.28 21.29
CA ALA A 48 -3.48 -3.04 21.05
C ALA A 48 -3.23 -1.61 20.57
N ARG A 49 -3.99 -1.16 19.56
CA ARG A 49 -3.89 0.22 19.04
C ARG A 49 -4.29 1.27 20.06
N ALA A 50 -5.31 1.03 20.87
CA ALA A 50 -5.71 1.94 21.94
C ALA A 50 -4.61 2.04 23.02
N ALA A 51 -4.03 0.92 23.43
CA ALA A 51 -2.90 0.91 24.37
C ALA A 51 -1.70 1.68 23.80
N VAL A 52 -1.30 1.41 22.56
CA VAL A 52 -0.20 2.13 21.87
C VAL A 52 -0.49 3.61 21.75
N GLY A 53 -1.71 3.99 21.34
CA GLY A 53 -2.13 5.38 21.21
C GLY A 53 -2.04 6.13 22.53
N LEU A 54 -2.56 5.54 23.62
CA LEU A 54 -2.47 6.11 24.97
C LEU A 54 -1.03 6.25 25.44
N ALA A 55 -0.16 5.28 25.15
CA ALA A 55 1.23 5.31 25.57
C ALA A 55 2.03 6.42 24.85
N ARG A 56 1.75 6.65 23.57
CA ARG A 56 2.41 7.67 22.73
C ARG A 56 1.95 9.10 22.97
N LEU A 57 0.83 9.30 23.67
CA LEU A 57 0.37 10.65 23.99
C LEU A 57 1.29 11.37 25.00
N GLU A 58 2.31 10.69 25.55
CA GLU A 58 3.51 11.17 26.27
C GLU A 58 3.31 12.22 27.39
N ALA A 59 2.07 12.60 27.71
CA ALA A 59 1.79 13.76 28.55
C ALA A 59 1.43 13.42 30.00
N ASP A 60 1.20 12.15 30.35
CA ASP A 60 0.70 11.79 31.69
C ASP A 60 1.06 10.35 32.12
N GLN A 61 1.65 10.18 33.31
CA GLN A 61 1.89 8.87 33.93
C GLN A 61 0.59 8.06 34.10
N ASP A 62 -0.56 8.73 34.25
CA ASP A 62 -1.84 8.06 34.33
C ASP A 62 -2.26 7.43 32.99
N GLN A 63 -1.90 8.03 31.85
CA GLN A 63 -2.17 7.46 30.52
C GLN A 63 -1.29 6.23 30.27
N LEU A 64 -0.01 6.28 30.64
CA LEU A 64 0.87 5.11 30.58
C LEU A 64 0.36 3.98 31.48
N ARG A 65 -0.05 4.29 32.72
CA ARG A 65 -0.62 3.30 33.63
C ARG A 65 -1.86 2.61 33.05
N ARG A 66 -2.76 3.36 32.42
CA ARG A 66 -3.97 2.82 31.75
C ARG A 66 -3.61 2.00 30.52
N SER A 67 -2.67 2.46 29.70
CA SER A 67 -2.17 1.70 28.56
C SER A 67 -1.65 0.32 28.98
N VAL A 68 -0.83 0.28 30.05
CA VAL A 68 -0.28 -0.96 30.61
C VAL A 68 -1.38 -1.86 31.18
N GLU A 69 -2.45 -1.29 31.76
CA GLU A 69 -3.59 -2.07 32.23
C GLU A 69 -4.34 -2.73 31.06
N ILE A 70 -4.63 -2.00 29.99
CA ILE A 70 -5.24 -2.53 28.76
C ILE A 70 -4.35 -3.64 28.18
N ALA A 71 -3.04 -3.40 28.11
CA ALA A 71 -2.07 -4.36 27.62
C ALA A 71 -2.08 -5.66 28.43
N ARG A 72 -2.08 -5.58 29.77
CA ARG A 72 -2.16 -6.75 30.66
C ARG A 72 -3.47 -7.54 30.52
N ARG A 73 -4.60 -6.85 30.32
CA ARG A 73 -5.89 -7.51 30.08
C ARG A 73 -5.88 -8.28 28.77
N LEU A 74 -5.41 -7.65 27.69
CA LEU A 74 -5.27 -8.29 26.38
C LEU A 74 -4.32 -9.49 26.43
N ASP A 75 -3.19 -9.32 27.10
CA ASP A 75 -2.17 -10.33 27.32
C ASP A 75 -2.71 -11.57 28.05
N GLY A 76 -3.52 -11.39 29.09
CA GLY A 76 -4.20 -12.49 29.79
C GLY A 76 -5.24 -13.21 28.93
N SER A 77 -5.91 -12.51 28.01
CA SER A 77 -6.84 -13.12 27.05
C SER A 77 -6.11 -13.94 25.98
N LEU A 78 -5.04 -13.39 25.38
CA LEU A 78 -4.27 -14.06 24.33
C LEU A 78 -3.42 -15.23 24.85
N SER A 79 -2.98 -15.16 26.10
CA SER A 79 -2.28 -16.27 26.75
C SER A 79 -3.20 -17.49 26.94
N ARG A 80 -4.51 -17.27 27.08
CA ARG A 80 -5.53 -18.33 27.25
C ARG A 80 -6.18 -18.77 25.93
N ALA A 81 -6.13 -17.94 24.91
CA ALA A 81 -6.62 -18.29 23.58
C ALA A 81 -5.74 -19.39 22.95
N GLY A 82 -6.37 -20.35 22.28
CA GLY A 82 -5.68 -21.48 21.65
C GLY A 82 -4.75 -21.03 20.53
N GLU A 83 -5.33 -20.57 19.41
CA GLU A 83 -4.59 -20.24 18.19
C GLU A 83 -5.11 -18.92 17.60
N PRO A 84 -4.69 -17.76 18.13
CA PRO A 84 -5.02 -16.48 17.50
C PRO A 84 -4.34 -16.36 16.14
N GLY A 85 -5.01 -15.74 15.16
CA GLY A 85 -4.45 -15.48 13.83
C GLY A 85 -3.20 -14.59 13.85
N GLY A 86 -2.43 -14.58 12.76
CA GLY A 86 -1.15 -13.87 12.69
C GLY A 86 -1.24 -12.36 12.94
N ASP A 87 -2.27 -11.69 12.44
CA ASP A 87 -2.46 -10.25 12.67
C ASP A 87 -2.69 -9.92 14.15
N VAL A 88 -3.40 -10.80 14.88
CA VAL A 88 -3.62 -10.65 16.32
C VAL A 88 -2.31 -10.82 17.10
N LEU A 89 -1.47 -11.79 16.71
CA LEU A 89 -0.15 -11.99 17.32
C LEU A 89 0.77 -10.79 17.07
N LEU A 90 0.69 -10.18 15.89
CA LEU A 90 1.47 -8.98 15.54
C LEU A 90 1.05 -7.76 16.34
N GLU A 91 -0.24 -7.49 16.45
CA GLU A 91 -0.76 -6.38 17.26
C GLU A 91 -0.37 -6.54 18.73
N TRP A 92 -0.42 -7.77 19.25
CA TRP A 92 0.00 -8.08 20.60
C TRP A 92 1.50 -7.84 20.84
N ALA A 93 2.36 -8.33 19.95
CA ALA A 93 3.81 -8.11 20.07
C ALA A 93 4.20 -6.64 19.83
N GLY A 94 3.56 -5.98 18.86
CA GLY A 94 3.78 -4.58 18.55
C GLY A 94 3.43 -3.67 19.72
N MET A 95 2.31 -3.94 20.40
CA MET A 95 1.92 -3.22 21.61
C MET A 95 2.98 -3.31 22.71
N TRP A 96 3.45 -4.52 23.05
CA TRP A 96 4.48 -4.69 24.08
C TRP A 96 5.83 -4.14 23.65
N SER A 97 6.16 -4.19 22.35
CA SER A 97 7.36 -3.55 21.81
C SER A 97 7.31 -2.04 21.96
N VAL A 98 6.17 -1.38 21.71
CA VAL A 98 6.05 0.07 21.95
C VAL A 98 6.20 0.40 23.44
N LEU A 99 5.55 -0.36 24.32
CA LEU A 99 5.65 -0.12 25.76
C LEU A 99 7.08 -0.28 26.27
N ALA A 100 7.82 -1.30 25.82
CA ALA A 100 9.22 -1.48 26.15
C ALA A 100 10.12 -0.33 25.64
N GLY A 101 9.75 0.33 24.53
CA GLY A 101 10.49 1.49 24.03
C GLY A 101 10.27 2.77 24.85
N LEU A 102 9.21 2.81 25.65
CA LEU A 102 8.90 3.93 26.54
C LEU A 102 9.48 3.74 27.95
N ASP A 103 9.55 2.48 28.42
CA ASP A 103 10.09 2.14 29.74
C ASP A 103 10.70 0.72 29.71
N ASP A 104 11.98 0.62 30.08
CA ASP A 104 12.77 -0.62 30.13
C ASP A 104 12.14 -1.68 31.06
N ALA A 105 11.31 -1.27 32.01
CA ALA A 105 10.58 -2.19 32.89
C ALA A 105 9.67 -3.18 32.11
N TYR A 106 9.34 -2.87 30.86
CA TYR A 106 8.52 -3.74 30.01
C TYR A 106 9.31 -4.60 29.01
N SER A 107 10.64 -4.46 28.94
CA SER A 107 11.48 -5.21 28.00
C SER A 107 11.40 -6.73 28.21
N GLU A 108 11.40 -7.21 29.45
CA GLU A 108 11.27 -8.64 29.74
C GLU A 108 9.93 -9.20 29.26
N ARG A 109 8.84 -8.42 29.38
CA ARG A 109 7.53 -8.85 28.90
C ARG A 109 7.48 -8.85 27.37
N ALA A 110 8.05 -7.84 26.72
CA ALA A 110 8.16 -7.79 25.26
C ALA A 110 8.96 -8.99 24.71
N ALA A 111 10.04 -9.39 25.39
CA ALA A 111 10.82 -10.58 25.07
C ALA A 111 10.00 -11.87 25.21
N ALA A 112 9.25 -12.01 26.32
CA ALA A 112 8.39 -13.17 26.55
C ALA A 112 7.27 -13.29 25.50
N VAL A 113 6.63 -12.17 25.15
CA VAL A 113 5.60 -12.13 24.10
C VAL A 113 6.19 -12.47 22.74
N SER A 114 7.35 -11.91 22.39
CA SER A 114 8.08 -12.25 21.17
C SER A 114 8.35 -13.76 21.08
N SER A 115 8.83 -14.37 22.15
CA SER A 115 9.06 -15.83 22.21
C SER A 115 7.77 -16.63 22.03
N SER A 116 6.65 -16.15 22.60
CA SER A 116 5.35 -16.79 22.43
C SER A 116 4.87 -16.69 20.97
N VAL A 117 5.06 -15.54 20.32
CA VAL A 117 4.72 -15.37 18.90
C VAL A 117 5.54 -16.32 18.04
N VAL A 118 6.87 -16.35 18.22
CA VAL A 118 7.77 -17.26 17.49
C VAL A 118 7.34 -18.72 17.64
N SER A 119 6.95 -19.15 18.85
CA SER A 119 6.49 -20.51 19.09
C SER A 119 5.17 -20.83 18.38
N ARG A 120 4.21 -19.90 18.36
CA ARG A 120 2.86 -20.12 17.80
C ARG A 120 2.87 -20.07 16.28
N VAL A 121 3.73 -19.24 15.70
CA VAL A 121 3.85 -19.07 14.25
C VAL A 121 4.29 -20.35 13.52
N ARG A 122 4.90 -21.31 14.22
CA ARG A 122 5.26 -22.63 13.66
C ARG A 122 4.05 -23.42 13.12
N GLY A 123 2.84 -23.13 13.60
CA GLY A 123 1.61 -23.75 13.10
C GLY A 123 1.05 -23.12 11.82
N PHE A 124 1.60 -21.99 11.36
CA PHE A 124 1.06 -21.25 10.22
C PHE A 124 1.66 -21.72 8.90
N ALA A 125 0.96 -21.45 7.80
CA ALA A 125 1.52 -21.64 6.47
C ALA A 125 2.82 -20.82 6.30
N PRO A 126 3.87 -21.33 5.63
CA PRO A 126 5.20 -20.69 5.59
C PRO A 126 5.18 -19.21 5.18
N LYS A 127 4.31 -18.83 4.23
CA LYS A 127 4.15 -17.45 3.78
C LYS A 127 3.57 -16.53 4.85
N GLU A 128 2.60 -17.01 5.63
CA GLU A 128 2.04 -16.26 6.75
C GLU A 128 3.05 -16.22 7.90
N ALA A 129 3.69 -17.34 8.20
CA ALA A 129 4.71 -17.43 9.23
C ALA A 129 5.85 -16.43 8.99
N GLY A 130 6.43 -16.43 7.79
CA GLY A 130 7.49 -15.49 7.45
C GLY A 130 7.03 -14.02 7.49
N ARG A 131 5.77 -13.72 7.16
CA ARG A 131 5.21 -12.37 7.25
C ARG A 131 5.14 -11.90 8.70
N VAL A 132 4.64 -12.75 9.59
CA VAL A 132 4.55 -12.46 11.02
C VAL A 132 5.94 -12.31 11.62
N LEU A 133 6.87 -13.22 11.32
CA LEU A 133 8.24 -13.14 11.83
C LEU A 133 8.98 -11.91 11.31
N PHE A 134 8.83 -11.55 10.03
CA PHE A 134 9.47 -10.35 9.47
C PHE A 134 8.92 -9.06 10.11
N ARG A 135 7.60 -8.96 10.30
CA ARG A 135 6.99 -7.81 10.98
C ARG A 135 7.37 -7.73 12.45
N LEU A 136 7.51 -8.88 13.12
CA LEU A 136 8.04 -8.94 14.48
C LEU A 136 9.49 -8.43 14.52
N LEU A 137 10.34 -8.89 13.60
CA LEU A 137 11.73 -8.43 13.49
C LEU A 137 11.81 -6.92 13.24
N GLU A 138 10.95 -6.37 12.38
CA GLU A 138 10.82 -4.92 12.13
C GLU A 138 10.50 -4.15 13.42
N ALA A 139 9.53 -4.62 14.21
CA ALA A 139 9.18 -4.00 15.48
C ALA A 139 10.31 -4.10 16.53
N GLN A 140 11.01 -5.24 16.56
CA GLN A 140 12.13 -5.47 17.48
C GLN A 140 13.33 -4.57 17.15
N LEU A 141 13.73 -4.49 15.88
CA LEU A 141 14.85 -3.66 15.44
C LEU A 141 14.56 -2.15 15.54
N ALA A 142 13.30 -1.75 15.51
CA ALA A 142 12.90 -0.36 15.74
C ALA A 142 12.95 0.05 17.23
N ASN A 143 13.05 -0.90 18.16
CA ASN A 143 13.07 -0.62 19.60
C ASN A 143 14.46 -0.95 20.21
N PRO A 144 15.21 0.07 20.70
CA PRO A 144 16.53 -0.14 21.29
C PRO A 144 16.53 -0.96 22.59
N ASN A 145 15.37 -1.09 23.25
CA ASN A 145 15.23 -1.77 24.53
C ASN A 145 14.87 -3.26 24.41
N VAL A 146 14.71 -3.76 23.18
CA VAL A 146 14.54 -5.20 22.92
C VAL A 146 15.90 -5.87 22.94
N ASP A 147 15.98 -7.00 23.65
CA ASP A 147 17.24 -7.75 23.78
C ASP A 147 17.65 -8.44 22.47
N GLU A 148 18.97 -8.52 22.24
CA GLU A 148 19.57 -9.18 21.07
C GLU A 148 19.14 -10.65 20.93
N GLU A 149 18.88 -11.33 22.04
CA GLU A 149 18.43 -12.72 22.04
C GLU A 149 17.02 -12.86 21.44
N SER A 150 16.12 -11.90 21.67
CA SER A 150 14.79 -11.87 21.06
C SER A 150 14.86 -11.66 19.54
N VAL A 151 15.76 -10.79 19.07
CA VAL A 151 16.04 -10.62 17.63
C VAL A 151 16.60 -11.91 17.04
N ARG A 152 17.58 -12.52 17.71
CA ARG A 152 18.22 -13.79 17.29
C ARG A 152 17.19 -14.92 17.18
N ARG A 153 16.30 -15.08 18.16
CA ARG A 153 15.22 -16.08 18.12
C ARG A 153 14.29 -15.89 16.92
N THR A 154 13.95 -14.64 16.58
CA THR A 154 13.13 -14.34 15.41
C THR A 154 13.86 -14.71 14.11
N LEU A 155 15.16 -14.39 14.00
CA LEU A 155 16.00 -14.77 12.86
C LEU A 155 16.15 -16.29 12.75
N ASP A 156 16.37 -17.00 13.86
CA ASP A 156 16.44 -18.46 13.88
C ASP A 156 15.13 -19.09 13.41
N ALA A 157 13.98 -18.52 13.80
CA ALA A 157 12.69 -18.96 13.31
C ALA A 157 12.51 -18.71 11.80
N LEU A 158 13.02 -17.58 11.28
CA LEU A 158 13.06 -17.35 9.84
C LEU A 158 13.94 -18.38 9.12
N TYR A 159 15.09 -18.77 9.68
CA TYR A 159 15.96 -19.81 9.10
C TYR A 159 15.28 -21.18 9.01
N LEU A 160 14.28 -21.45 9.86
CA LEU A 160 13.58 -22.73 9.95
C LEU A 160 12.26 -22.79 9.17
N LEU A 161 11.90 -21.78 8.38
CA LEU A 161 10.67 -21.79 7.58
C LEU A 161 10.68 -22.93 6.55
N ASP A 162 9.68 -23.80 6.51
CA ASP A 162 9.69 -25.05 5.70
C ASP A 162 9.70 -24.90 4.17
N ASP A 163 9.63 -23.67 3.64
CA ASP A 163 9.68 -23.37 2.20
C ASP A 163 10.89 -22.49 1.89
N ASP A 164 11.86 -23.03 1.15
CA ASP A 164 13.11 -22.34 0.84
C ASP A 164 12.93 -21.05 0.02
N THR A 165 11.93 -20.98 -0.87
CA THR A 165 11.65 -19.77 -1.68
C THR A 165 11.07 -18.67 -0.79
N VAL A 166 10.17 -19.03 0.11
CA VAL A 166 9.62 -18.10 1.10
C VAL A 166 10.71 -17.67 2.09
N ARG A 167 11.51 -18.64 2.57
CA ARG A 167 12.62 -18.43 3.51
C ARG A 167 13.63 -17.43 2.95
N VAL A 168 14.18 -17.67 1.76
CA VAL A 168 15.19 -16.76 1.17
C VAL A 168 14.63 -15.36 0.96
N ARG A 169 13.36 -15.21 0.56
CA ARG A 169 12.74 -13.89 0.39
C ARG A 169 12.76 -13.11 1.70
N PHE A 170 12.27 -13.72 2.77
CA PHE A 170 12.23 -13.05 4.07
C PHE A 170 13.61 -12.84 4.68
N LEU A 171 14.60 -13.70 4.39
CA LEU A 171 15.99 -13.45 4.80
C LEU A 171 16.61 -12.28 4.05
N VAL A 172 16.34 -12.12 2.75
CA VAL A 172 16.80 -10.94 1.99
C VAL A 172 16.12 -9.67 2.51
N ASP A 173 14.82 -9.72 2.79
CA ASP A 173 14.09 -8.58 3.37
C ASP A 173 14.65 -8.23 4.77
N ALA A 174 14.93 -9.23 5.61
CA ALA A 174 15.57 -9.05 6.92
C ALA A 174 16.98 -8.46 6.80
N ALA A 175 17.78 -8.92 5.83
CA ALA A 175 19.11 -8.37 5.59
C ALA A 175 19.06 -6.90 5.16
N ASP A 176 18.10 -6.52 4.31
CA ASP A 176 17.90 -5.12 3.92
C ASP A 176 17.52 -4.24 5.13
N LEU A 177 16.67 -4.76 6.02
CA LEU A 177 16.29 -4.07 7.25
C LEU A 177 17.50 -3.88 8.19
N ILE A 178 18.28 -4.95 8.43
CA ILE A 178 19.48 -4.90 9.28
C ILE A 178 20.53 -3.95 8.67
N ARG A 179 20.70 -3.97 7.34
CA ARG A 179 21.58 -3.02 6.63
C ARG A 179 21.16 -1.58 6.90
N ALA A 180 19.87 -1.26 6.85
CA ALA A 180 19.37 0.09 7.10
C ALA A 180 19.68 0.59 8.52
N GLN A 181 19.78 -0.32 9.50
CA GLN A 181 20.20 -0.02 10.87
C GLN A 181 21.72 0.12 11.03
N GLY A 182 22.51 -0.27 10.02
CA GLY A 182 23.97 -0.20 10.06
C GLY A 182 24.66 -1.32 10.84
N ASP A 183 23.93 -2.33 11.33
CA ASP A 183 24.51 -3.47 12.05
C ASP A 183 25.12 -4.50 11.08
N ARG A 184 26.40 -4.29 10.76
CA ARG A 184 27.14 -5.17 9.86
C ARG A 184 27.41 -6.56 10.44
N LEU A 185 27.45 -6.71 11.76
CA LEU A 185 27.78 -7.98 12.41
C LEU A 185 26.60 -8.94 12.32
N ALA A 186 25.38 -8.44 12.57
CA ALA A 186 24.15 -9.20 12.37
C ALA A 186 23.84 -9.44 10.88
N LEU A 187 24.26 -8.53 9.99
CA LEU A 187 23.99 -8.64 8.54
C LEU A 187 24.66 -9.85 7.88
N ASN A 188 25.94 -10.09 8.20
CA ASN A 188 26.72 -11.15 7.54
C ASN A 188 26.09 -12.56 7.65
N PRO A 189 25.73 -13.09 8.83
CA PRO A 189 25.15 -14.44 8.92
C PRO A 189 23.82 -14.55 8.16
N VAL A 190 22.98 -13.51 8.17
CA VAL A 190 21.71 -13.48 7.42
C VAL A 190 21.95 -13.54 5.92
N VAL A 191 22.90 -12.73 5.41
CA VAL A 191 23.26 -12.73 3.98
C VAL A 191 23.85 -14.08 3.55
N GLN A 192 24.75 -14.67 4.34
CA GLN A 192 25.35 -15.97 4.02
C GLN A 192 24.30 -17.08 3.97
N GLN A 193 23.33 -17.09 4.89
CA GLN A 193 22.23 -18.05 4.82
C GLN A 193 21.35 -17.85 3.60
N ALA A 194 21.00 -16.61 3.27
CA ALA A 194 20.22 -16.33 2.07
C ALA A 194 20.96 -16.75 0.79
N ILE A 195 22.28 -16.56 0.70
CA ILE A 195 23.12 -17.01 -0.42
C ILE A 195 23.12 -18.53 -0.55
N ALA A 196 23.15 -19.27 0.57
CA ALA A 196 23.12 -20.73 0.53
C ALA A 196 21.80 -21.28 -0.04
N ILE A 197 20.70 -20.56 0.15
CA ILE A 197 19.35 -21.00 -0.23
C ILE A 197 18.97 -20.49 -1.64
N VAL A 198 19.38 -19.28 -2.04
CA VAL A 198 18.93 -18.66 -3.30
C VAL A 198 19.09 -19.51 -4.57
N PRO A 199 20.03 -20.46 -4.70
CA PRO A 199 20.10 -21.33 -5.88
C PRO A 199 18.85 -22.18 -6.14
N VAL A 200 18.05 -22.50 -5.11
CA VAL A 200 16.85 -23.35 -5.23
C VAL A 200 15.61 -22.60 -5.73
N VAL A 201 15.70 -21.28 -5.87
CA VAL A 201 14.59 -20.47 -6.43
C VAL A 201 14.42 -20.80 -7.91
N GLU A 202 13.29 -21.42 -8.25
CA GLU A 202 13.00 -21.88 -9.61
C GLU A 202 12.57 -20.75 -10.55
N ASP A 203 11.73 -19.81 -10.08
CA ASP A 203 11.22 -18.70 -10.88
C ASP A 203 12.35 -17.74 -11.30
N PRO A 204 12.65 -17.61 -12.61
CA PRO A 204 13.79 -16.81 -13.08
C PRO A 204 13.71 -15.34 -12.66
N THR A 205 12.53 -14.71 -12.73
CA THR A 205 12.31 -13.32 -12.33
C THR A 205 12.64 -13.10 -10.86
N THR A 206 12.09 -13.95 -9.99
CA THR A 206 12.34 -13.90 -8.54
C THR A 206 13.82 -14.17 -8.24
N ALA A 207 14.44 -15.15 -8.92
CA ALA A 207 15.85 -15.46 -8.74
C ALA A 207 16.75 -14.28 -9.13
N VAL A 208 16.49 -13.60 -10.25
CA VAL A 208 17.25 -12.40 -10.67
C VAL A 208 17.15 -11.29 -9.62
N ILE A 209 15.94 -11.00 -9.14
CA ILE A 209 15.71 -9.96 -8.13
C ILE A 209 16.46 -10.29 -6.84
N LEU A 210 16.31 -11.50 -6.31
CA LEU A 210 16.94 -11.90 -5.05
C LEU A 210 18.47 -11.94 -5.16
N LYS A 211 19.01 -12.50 -6.24
CA LYS A 211 20.47 -12.54 -6.47
C LYS A 211 21.07 -11.15 -6.59
N THR A 212 20.39 -10.23 -7.27
CA THR A 212 20.87 -8.84 -7.39
C THR A 212 20.86 -8.13 -6.04
N ARG A 213 19.80 -8.30 -5.24
CA ARG A 213 19.75 -7.76 -3.86
C ARG A 213 20.86 -8.37 -2.99
N LEU A 214 21.08 -9.68 -3.06
CA LEU A 214 22.17 -10.34 -2.34
C LEU A 214 23.55 -9.89 -2.81
N ALA A 215 23.72 -9.58 -4.09
CA ALA A 215 24.97 -9.03 -4.62
C ALA A 215 25.26 -7.65 -4.02
N ASP A 216 24.24 -6.77 -3.98
CA ASP A 216 24.34 -5.45 -3.34
C ASP A 216 24.65 -5.53 -1.84
N LEU A 217 23.97 -6.44 -1.12
CA LEU A 217 24.24 -6.73 0.29
C LEU A 217 25.66 -7.27 0.50
N SER A 218 26.13 -8.17 -0.36
CA SER A 218 27.49 -8.72 -0.31
C SER A 218 28.55 -7.64 -0.53
N ARG A 219 28.32 -6.68 -1.44
CA ARG A 219 29.21 -5.52 -1.62
C ARG A 219 29.22 -4.64 -0.38
N THR A 220 28.07 -4.42 0.25
CA THR A 220 27.97 -3.68 1.52
C THR A 220 28.81 -4.33 2.61
N LEU A 221 28.94 -5.66 2.61
CA LEU A 221 29.83 -6.40 3.52
C LEU A 221 31.31 -6.42 3.09
N GLY A 222 31.66 -5.84 1.94
CA GLY A 222 33.02 -5.89 1.37
C GLY A 222 33.34 -7.18 0.60
N ASN A 223 32.37 -8.09 0.45
CA ASN A 223 32.53 -9.38 -0.23
C ASN A 223 32.33 -9.23 -1.75
N VAL A 224 33.26 -8.52 -2.39
CA VAL A 224 33.19 -8.20 -3.83
C VAL A 224 33.17 -9.45 -4.72
N ARG A 225 33.86 -10.52 -4.31
CA ARG A 225 33.89 -11.79 -5.05
C ARG A 225 32.52 -12.45 -5.10
N ASP A 226 31.84 -12.54 -3.97
CA ASP A 226 30.52 -13.15 -3.87
C ASP A 226 29.49 -12.32 -4.61
N ALA A 227 29.56 -10.99 -4.47
CA ALA A 227 28.71 -10.07 -5.22
C ALA A 227 28.84 -10.26 -6.74
N ARG A 228 30.07 -10.39 -7.25
CA ARG A 228 30.29 -10.64 -8.68
C ARG A 228 29.74 -12.00 -9.12
N SER A 229 29.95 -13.04 -8.31
CA SER A 229 29.38 -14.36 -8.60
C SER A 229 27.84 -14.33 -8.66
N LEU A 230 27.20 -13.63 -7.73
CA LEU A 230 25.75 -13.46 -7.69
C LEU A 230 25.23 -12.65 -8.88
N GLN A 231 25.95 -11.60 -9.29
CA GLN A 231 25.65 -10.82 -10.50
C GLN A 231 25.70 -11.70 -11.77
N ASP A 232 26.77 -12.48 -11.95
CA ASP A 232 26.91 -13.39 -13.09
C ASP A 232 25.80 -14.47 -13.08
N GLN A 233 25.43 -14.95 -11.88
CA GLN A 233 24.31 -15.89 -11.72
C GLN A 233 22.94 -15.26 -11.99
N ALA A 234 22.77 -13.95 -11.74
CA ALA A 234 21.54 -13.24 -12.08
C ALA A 234 21.42 -13.09 -13.60
N LEU A 235 22.50 -12.72 -14.30
CA LEU A 235 22.50 -12.65 -15.76
C LEU A 235 22.18 -14.00 -16.41
N ARG A 236 22.80 -15.10 -15.95
CA ARG A 236 22.46 -16.45 -16.43
C ARG A 236 20.99 -16.82 -16.23
N ARG A 237 20.37 -16.40 -15.12
CA ARG A 237 18.93 -16.62 -14.89
C ARG A 237 18.07 -15.74 -15.80
N ALA A 238 18.53 -14.54 -16.12
CA ALA A 238 17.83 -13.70 -17.08
C ALA A 238 17.72 -14.38 -18.45
N GLU A 239 18.75 -15.07 -18.91
CA GLU A 239 18.77 -15.80 -20.20
C GLU A 239 17.70 -16.91 -20.29
N GLU A 240 17.14 -17.40 -19.17
CA GLU A 240 16.04 -18.37 -19.14
C GLU A 240 14.68 -17.75 -19.53
N GLY A 241 14.61 -16.42 -19.64
CA GLY A 241 13.40 -15.66 -19.91
C GLY A 241 12.72 -15.18 -18.62
N LEU A 242 12.46 -13.88 -18.54
CA LEU A 242 11.90 -13.25 -17.34
C LEU A 242 10.43 -12.93 -17.54
N LEU A 243 9.54 -13.60 -16.80
CA LEU A 243 8.14 -13.23 -16.73
C LEU A 243 7.95 -12.11 -15.70
N VAL A 244 7.99 -10.86 -16.15
CA VAL A 244 7.87 -9.67 -15.28
C VAL A 244 6.41 -9.25 -15.18
N ARG A 245 5.90 -9.13 -13.95
CA ARG A 245 4.52 -8.66 -13.70
C ARG A 245 4.52 -7.18 -13.32
N PRO A 246 3.38 -6.47 -13.43
CA PRO A 246 3.30 -5.06 -13.03
C PRO A 246 3.84 -4.75 -11.62
N GLY A 247 3.62 -5.65 -10.66
CA GLY A 247 4.13 -5.50 -9.29
C GLY A 247 5.66 -5.66 -9.15
N ASP A 248 6.35 -6.16 -10.17
CA ASP A 248 7.80 -6.39 -10.14
C ASP A 248 8.60 -5.19 -10.66
N PHE A 249 7.97 -4.23 -11.36
CA PHE A 249 8.68 -3.12 -12.00
C PHE A 249 9.50 -2.27 -11.04
N GLY A 250 9.04 -2.06 -9.80
CA GLY A 250 9.82 -1.38 -8.78
C GLY A 250 11.11 -2.13 -8.43
N LYS A 251 11.06 -3.46 -8.35
CA LYS A 251 12.21 -4.32 -8.10
C LYS A 251 13.13 -4.41 -9.32
N ILE A 252 12.57 -4.49 -10.52
CA ILE A 252 13.34 -4.46 -11.77
C ILE A 252 14.08 -3.12 -11.91
N ARG A 253 13.47 -1.99 -11.56
CA ARG A 253 14.16 -0.68 -11.52
C ARG A 253 15.40 -0.73 -10.62
N GLN A 254 15.29 -1.34 -9.44
CA GLN A 254 16.43 -1.51 -8.53
C GLN A 254 17.50 -2.44 -9.11
N VAL A 255 17.11 -3.52 -9.79
CA VAL A 255 18.04 -4.41 -10.48
C VAL A 255 18.81 -3.64 -11.56
N LEU A 256 18.12 -2.91 -12.43
CA LEU A 256 18.77 -2.12 -13.50
C LEU A 256 19.71 -1.06 -12.92
N ARG A 257 19.28 -0.38 -11.85
CA ARG A 257 20.11 0.59 -11.12
C ARG A 257 21.39 -0.04 -10.58
N TYR A 258 21.29 -1.23 -9.97
CA TYR A 258 22.47 -1.94 -9.46
C TYR A 258 23.49 -2.17 -10.59
N PHE A 259 23.07 -2.73 -11.72
CA PHE A 259 23.97 -3.01 -12.85
C PHE A 259 24.63 -1.73 -13.40
N LEU A 260 23.86 -0.64 -13.55
CA LEU A 260 24.39 0.62 -14.04
C LEU A 260 25.38 1.28 -13.08
N VAL A 261 25.10 1.28 -11.77
CA VAL A 261 26.03 1.79 -10.74
C VAL A 261 27.33 0.98 -10.73
N GLN A 262 27.29 -0.31 -11.09
CA GLN A 262 28.49 -1.13 -11.27
C GLN A 262 29.22 -0.89 -12.60
N GLY A 263 28.69 -0.05 -13.50
CA GLY A 263 29.21 0.15 -14.85
C GLY A 263 28.92 -1.01 -15.81
N ASP A 264 28.05 -1.96 -15.43
CA ASP A 264 27.67 -3.11 -16.26
C ASP A 264 26.39 -2.82 -17.06
N ARG A 265 26.51 -1.88 -18.00
CA ARG A 265 25.44 -1.54 -18.93
C ARG A 265 25.00 -2.73 -19.80
N PRO A 266 25.91 -3.54 -20.38
CA PRO A 266 25.51 -4.72 -21.16
C PRO A 266 24.67 -5.70 -20.34
N GLY A 267 24.97 -5.88 -19.05
CA GLY A 267 24.17 -6.69 -18.14
C GLY A 267 22.75 -6.14 -17.95
N ALA A 268 22.60 -4.82 -17.75
CA ALA A 268 21.29 -4.19 -17.65
C ALA A 268 20.45 -4.35 -18.94
N GLU A 269 21.06 -4.18 -20.10
CA GLU A 269 20.41 -4.38 -21.41
C GLU A 269 20.05 -5.85 -21.64
N ALA A 270 20.92 -6.79 -21.26
CA ALA A 270 20.63 -8.23 -21.35
C ALA A 270 19.43 -8.64 -20.50
N ILE A 271 19.27 -8.08 -19.29
CA ILE A 271 18.10 -8.34 -18.45
C ILE A 271 16.82 -7.95 -19.19
N ILE A 272 16.78 -6.76 -19.78
CA ILE A 272 15.61 -6.25 -20.50
C ILE A 272 15.31 -7.08 -21.75
N GLY A 273 16.34 -7.42 -22.52
CA GLY A 273 16.21 -8.24 -23.74
C GLY A 273 15.53 -9.57 -23.47
N ASN A 274 15.72 -10.14 -22.27
CA ASN A 274 15.12 -11.40 -21.85
C ASN A 274 13.76 -11.26 -21.15
N ILE A 275 13.22 -10.06 -20.95
CA ILE A 275 11.87 -9.88 -20.39
C ILE A 275 10.81 -10.31 -21.40
N ALA A 276 9.89 -11.14 -20.94
CA ALA A 276 8.62 -11.49 -21.55
C ALA A 276 7.47 -11.11 -20.60
N PRO A 277 6.30 -10.68 -21.10
CA PRO A 277 5.94 -10.38 -22.49
C PRO A 277 6.52 -9.06 -23.02
N VAL A 278 6.38 -8.80 -24.34
CA VAL A 278 6.86 -7.58 -25.04
C VAL A 278 6.40 -6.28 -24.36
N SER A 279 5.19 -6.28 -23.78
CA SER A 279 4.68 -5.13 -23.02
C SER A 279 5.49 -4.82 -21.77
N SER A 280 5.94 -5.85 -21.06
CA SER A 280 6.79 -5.67 -19.88
C SER A 280 8.21 -5.26 -20.28
N ARG A 281 8.66 -5.71 -21.46
CA ARG A 281 9.92 -5.24 -22.05
C ARG A 281 9.87 -3.75 -22.39
N ALA A 282 8.80 -3.26 -23.01
CA ALA A 282 8.64 -1.83 -23.31
C ALA A 282 8.71 -0.97 -22.04
N VAL A 283 8.01 -1.37 -20.98
CA VAL A 283 8.08 -0.68 -19.68
C VAL A 283 9.48 -0.76 -19.09
N ALA A 284 10.15 -1.92 -19.16
CA ALA A 284 11.51 -2.09 -18.66
C ALA A 284 12.55 -1.25 -19.43
N GLN A 285 12.41 -1.07 -20.74
CA GLN A 285 13.24 -0.15 -21.54
C GLN A 285 13.07 1.30 -21.08
N ALA A 286 11.83 1.75 -20.83
CA ALA A 286 11.60 3.09 -20.30
C ALA A 286 12.12 3.25 -18.86
N LEU A 287 12.05 2.19 -18.04
CA LEU A 287 12.69 2.18 -16.72
C LEU A 287 14.20 2.35 -16.85
N LEU A 288 14.84 1.66 -17.80
CA LEU A 288 16.26 1.81 -18.05
C LEU A 288 16.62 3.24 -18.46
N GLY A 289 15.88 3.84 -19.41
CA GLY A 289 16.08 5.23 -19.79
C GLY A 289 16.01 6.19 -18.60
N THR A 290 15.04 5.97 -17.71
CA THR A 290 14.87 6.76 -16.49
C THR A 290 16.04 6.60 -15.53
N VAL A 291 16.50 5.37 -15.31
CA VAL A 291 17.63 5.09 -14.40
C VAL A 291 18.94 5.62 -14.99
N VAL A 292 19.19 5.44 -16.28
CA VAL A 292 20.38 5.98 -16.96
C VAL A 292 20.45 7.50 -16.81
N LEU A 293 19.33 8.20 -17.01
CA LEU A 293 19.28 9.64 -16.85
C LEU A 293 19.54 10.10 -15.40
N GLN A 294 19.04 9.35 -14.41
CA GLN A 294 19.22 9.65 -13.00
C GLN A 294 20.65 9.40 -12.50
N GLU A 295 21.30 8.33 -12.98
CA GLU A 295 22.61 7.89 -12.48
C GLU A 295 23.79 8.42 -13.32
N ASP A 296 23.61 8.56 -14.63
CA ASP A 296 24.67 8.95 -15.56
C ASP A 296 24.10 9.88 -16.65
N GLY A 297 23.77 11.11 -16.24
CA GLY A 297 23.21 12.18 -17.08
C GLY A 297 24.07 12.64 -18.26
N ARG A 298 25.15 11.92 -18.58
CA ARG A 298 26.01 12.12 -19.76
C ARG A 298 25.70 11.14 -20.90
N LEU A 299 24.92 10.10 -20.66
CA LEU A 299 24.61 9.07 -21.65
C LEU A 299 23.40 9.45 -22.52
N PRO A 300 23.33 8.99 -23.78
CA PRO A 300 22.17 9.19 -24.63
C PRO A 300 21.00 8.34 -24.12
N TYR A 301 20.23 8.88 -23.18
CA TYR A 301 19.03 8.25 -22.61
C TYR A 301 17.83 8.32 -23.57
N GLY A 302 17.86 9.22 -24.56
CA GLY A 302 16.81 9.39 -25.57
C GLY A 302 16.54 8.11 -26.36
N ASP A 303 17.59 7.36 -26.71
CA ASP A 303 17.50 6.12 -27.48
C ASP A 303 16.66 5.06 -26.77
N TYR A 304 16.78 4.95 -25.43
CA TYR A 304 15.98 3.99 -24.65
C TYR A 304 14.50 4.31 -24.64
N TYR A 305 14.15 5.61 -24.60
CA TYR A 305 12.76 6.01 -24.65
C TYR A 305 12.17 5.84 -26.05
N GLU A 306 12.95 6.10 -27.10
CA GLU A 306 12.53 5.84 -28.48
C GLU A 306 12.32 4.35 -28.71
N GLU A 307 13.22 3.50 -28.23
CA GLU A 307 13.10 2.04 -28.30
C GLU A 307 11.91 1.54 -27.46
N ALA A 308 11.69 2.10 -26.27
CA ALA A 308 10.54 1.79 -25.42
C ALA A 308 9.21 2.15 -26.11
N CYS A 309 9.15 3.34 -26.74
CA CYS A 309 7.99 3.77 -27.53
C CYS A 309 7.76 2.85 -28.72
N ALA A 310 8.81 2.54 -29.50
CA ALA A 310 8.71 1.64 -30.65
C ALA A 310 8.25 0.24 -30.23
N THR A 311 8.80 -0.28 -29.13
CA THR A 311 8.42 -1.59 -28.58
C THR A 311 6.98 -1.57 -28.10
N ALA A 312 6.54 -0.52 -27.39
CA ALA A 312 5.15 -0.36 -26.99
C ALA A 312 4.21 -0.33 -28.20
N LEU A 313 4.52 0.48 -29.22
CA LEU A 313 3.70 0.62 -30.43
C LEU A 313 3.64 -0.67 -31.27
N SER A 314 4.66 -1.52 -31.21
CA SER A 314 4.70 -2.82 -31.90
C SER A 314 3.74 -3.87 -31.32
N ILE A 315 3.19 -3.64 -30.11
CA ILE A 315 2.31 -4.60 -29.43
C ILE A 315 1.01 -4.73 -30.22
N ALA A 316 0.71 -5.94 -30.71
CA ALA A 316 -0.46 -6.19 -31.56
C ALA A 316 -1.79 -5.87 -30.85
N ASP A 317 -1.90 -6.23 -29.58
CA ASP A 317 -3.07 -5.95 -28.76
C ASP A 317 -3.15 -4.46 -28.42
N SER A 318 -4.24 -3.80 -28.82
CA SER A 318 -4.41 -2.35 -28.65
C SER A 318 -4.52 -1.91 -27.19
N GLU A 319 -5.02 -2.76 -26.30
CA GLU A 319 -5.18 -2.46 -24.87
C GLU A 319 -3.80 -2.51 -24.20
N VAL A 320 -3.07 -3.59 -24.43
CA VAL A 320 -1.73 -3.78 -23.89
C VAL A 320 -0.76 -2.73 -24.45
N ARG A 321 -0.91 -2.36 -25.73
CA ARG A 321 -0.19 -1.26 -26.37
C ARG A 321 -0.41 0.06 -25.65
N ALA A 322 -1.67 0.43 -25.40
CA ALA A 322 -2.01 1.71 -24.80
C ALA A 322 -1.50 1.82 -23.35
N ARG A 323 -1.63 0.75 -22.55
CA ARG A 323 -1.06 0.69 -21.20
C ARG A 323 0.47 0.81 -21.21
N ALA A 324 1.14 0.04 -22.06
CA ALA A 324 2.60 0.09 -22.17
C ALA A 324 3.07 1.50 -22.56
N ALA A 325 2.41 2.13 -23.54
CA ALA A 325 2.80 3.45 -23.97
C ALA A 325 2.50 4.56 -22.95
N ALA A 326 1.39 4.47 -22.20
CA ALA A 326 1.12 5.37 -21.08
C ALA A 326 2.22 5.27 -20.01
N ALA A 327 2.65 4.06 -19.67
CA ALA A 327 3.75 3.84 -18.74
C ALA A 327 5.08 4.40 -19.27
N VAL A 328 5.39 4.22 -20.56
CA VAL A 328 6.59 4.80 -21.20
C VAL A 328 6.56 6.32 -21.15
N ILE A 329 5.42 6.95 -21.44
CA ILE A 329 5.25 8.40 -21.38
C ILE A 329 5.48 8.92 -19.96
N LEU A 330 4.89 8.26 -18.95
CA LEU A 330 5.08 8.60 -17.54
C LEU A 330 6.55 8.51 -17.12
N LEU A 331 7.22 7.42 -17.47
CA LEU A 331 8.63 7.22 -17.15
C LEU A 331 9.54 8.21 -17.87
N ARG A 332 9.21 8.60 -19.10
CA ARG A 332 9.93 9.65 -19.80
C ARG A 332 9.71 11.02 -19.19
N ALA A 333 8.50 11.31 -18.73
CA ALA A 333 8.20 12.53 -17.99
C ALA A 333 8.97 12.62 -16.67
N GLU A 334 9.04 11.51 -15.92
CA GLU A 334 9.86 11.41 -14.70
C GLU A 334 11.34 11.71 -14.98
N GLY A 335 11.85 11.26 -16.12
CA GLY A 335 13.23 11.49 -16.53
C GLY A 335 13.47 12.89 -17.09
N GLU A 336 12.70 13.29 -18.09
CA GLU A 336 12.86 14.50 -18.90
C GLU A 336 11.61 15.39 -18.80
N PRO A 337 11.48 16.22 -17.74
CA PRO A 337 10.28 17.04 -17.50
C PRO A 337 9.92 18.00 -18.65
N GLY A 338 10.86 18.31 -19.54
CA GLY A 338 10.66 19.17 -20.72
C GLY A 338 10.15 18.46 -21.97
N TRP A 339 10.12 17.13 -22.00
CA TRP A 339 9.77 16.35 -23.19
C TRP A 339 8.28 16.49 -23.57
N SER A 340 7.99 16.47 -24.87
CA SER A 340 6.61 16.55 -25.38
C SER A 340 6.18 15.21 -26.00
N PRO A 341 5.12 14.56 -25.46
CA PRO A 341 4.64 13.28 -25.95
C PRO A 341 3.79 13.38 -27.22
N GLY A 342 3.61 14.59 -27.78
CA GLY A 342 2.60 14.87 -28.82
C GLY A 342 2.65 13.95 -30.04
N ALA A 343 3.85 13.53 -30.48
CA ALA A 343 4.01 12.59 -31.59
C ALA A 343 3.62 11.15 -31.22
N THR A 344 4.10 10.65 -30.08
CA THR A 344 3.77 9.31 -29.57
C THR A 344 2.27 9.17 -29.26
N ILE A 345 1.65 10.21 -28.73
CA ILE A 345 0.21 10.24 -28.44
C ILE A 345 -0.61 10.32 -29.71
N ALA A 346 -0.21 11.14 -30.69
CA ALA A 346 -0.88 11.19 -31.99
C ALA A 346 -0.84 9.82 -32.70
N GLU A 347 0.27 9.08 -32.55
CA GLU A 347 0.43 7.74 -33.12
C GLU A 347 -0.40 6.68 -32.39
N LEU A 348 -0.43 6.72 -31.04
CA LEU A 348 -1.30 5.85 -30.22
C LEU A 348 -2.78 6.07 -30.51
N LEU A 349 -3.20 7.33 -30.59
CA LEU A 349 -4.60 7.71 -30.86
C LEU A 349 -4.99 7.51 -32.33
N GLY A 350 -4.03 7.57 -33.25
CA GLY A 350 -4.25 7.35 -34.68
C GLY A 350 -4.37 5.88 -35.09
N GLN A 351 -3.81 4.95 -34.32
CA GLN A 351 -3.75 3.52 -34.69
C GLN A 351 -4.67 2.59 -33.87
N ALA A 352 -5.19 3.02 -32.72
CA ALA A 352 -6.08 2.21 -31.90
C ALA A 352 -7.48 2.85 -31.82
N PRO A 353 -8.54 2.25 -32.39
CA PRO A 353 -9.89 2.72 -32.13
C PRO A 353 -10.26 2.38 -30.67
N VAL A 354 -10.03 3.33 -29.77
CA VAL A 354 -10.34 3.27 -28.33
C VAL A 354 -11.80 2.88 -28.05
N SER A 355 -12.68 3.11 -29.03
CA SER A 355 -14.08 2.68 -29.05
C SER A 355 -14.30 1.16 -29.00
N ARG A 356 -13.28 0.34 -29.25
CA ARG A 356 -13.36 -1.13 -29.18
C ARG A 356 -13.07 -1.72 -27.80
N PHE A 357 -12.57 -0.93 -26.86
CA PHE A 357 -12.35 -1.39 -25.49
C PHE A 357 -13.68 -1.53 -24.73
N ASP A 358 -13.72 -2.49 -23.81
CA ASP A 358 -14.73 -2.50 -22.76
C ASP A 358 -14.61 -1.23 -21.90
N GLN A 359 -15.73 -0.79 -21.31
CA GLN A 359 -15.85 0.50 -20.64
C GLN A 359 -14.84 0.66 -19.50
N GLU A 360 -14.71 -0.35 -18.64
CA GLU A 360 -13.80 -0.34 -17.49
C GLU A 360 -12.34 -0.17 -17.92
N LYS A 361 -11.91 -0.95 -18.92
CA LYS A 361 -10.54 -0.90 -19.47
C LYS A 361 -10.24 0.41 -20.19
N ARG A 362 -11.25 0.97 -20.87
CA ARG A 362 -11.15 2.29 -21.49
C ARG A 362 -10.91 3.37 -20.44
N ILE A 363 -11.65 3.32 -19.33
CA ILE A 363 -11.49 4.24 -18.19
C ILE A 363 -10.07 4.13 -17.62
N GLU A 364 -9.57 2.92 -17.38
CA GLU A 364 -8.21 2.70 -16.84
C GLU A 364 -7.11 3.28 -17.74
N VAL A 365 -7.17 3.00 -19.05
CA VAL A 365 -6.17 3.49 -20.02
C VAL A 365 -6.23 5.01 -20.16
N LEU A 366 -7.43 5.56 -20.33
CA LEU A 366 -7.60 7.01 -20.53
C LEU A 366 -7.32 7.81 -19.26
N SER A 367 -7.63 7.29 -18.08
CA SER A 367 -7.25 7.94 -16.80
C SER A 367 -5.74 7.96 -16.60
N SER A 368 -5.05 6.85 -16.88
CA SER A 368 -3.59 6.78 -16.83
C SER A 368 -2.93 7.76 -17.81
N LEU A 369 -3.41 7.82 -19.05
CA LEU A 369 -2.94 8.80 -20.04
C LEU A 369 -3.27 10.24 -19.64
N THR A 370 -4.45 10.49 -19.08
CA THR A 370 -4.87 11.81 -18.60
C THR A 370 -3.97 12.28 -17.47
N ALA A 371 -3.75 11.45 -16.45
CA ALA A 371 -2.86 11.75 -15.34
C ALA A 371 -1.43 12.01 -15.84
N ALA A 372 -0.92 11.18 -16.76
CA ALA A 372 0.40 11.37 -17.37
C ALA A 372 0.54 12.72 -18.07
N LEU A 373 -0.44 13.07 -18.90
CA LEU A 373 -0.45 14.32 -19.63
C LEU A 373 -0.52 15.54 -18.69
N ILE A 374 -1.31 15.45 -17.62
CA ILE A 374 -1.41 16.49 -16.60
C ILE A 374 -0.08 16.67 -15.87
N MET A 375 0.55 15.58 -15.41
CA MET A 375 1.87 15.64 -14.74
C MET A 375 2.97 16.26 -15.62
N THR A 376 2.80 16.20 -16.95
CA THR A 376 3.72 16.81 -17.92
C THR A 376 3.34 18.23 -18.39
N ASP A 377 2.33 18.85 -17.79
CA ASP A 377 1.77 20.15 -18.21
C ASP A 377 1.35 20.19 -19.70
N ARG A 378 0.68 19.13 -20.15
CA ARG A 378 0.22 18.94 -21.54
C ARG A 378 -1.30 19.02 -21.66
N LEU A 379 -1.87 20.11 -21.16
CA LEU A 379 -3.32 20.32 -21.08
C LEU A 379 -4.02 20.29 -22.45
N ARG A 380 -3.33 20.68 -23.54
CA ARG A 380 -3.89 20.63 -24.90
C ARG A 380 -4.15 19.20 -25.36
N GLU A 381 -3.23 18.29 -25.04
CA GLU A 381 -3.34 16.87 -25.32
C GLU A 381 -4.41 16.22 -24.45
N VAL A 382 -4.57 16.64 -23.19
CA VAL A 382 -5.70 16.24 -22.33
C VAL A 382 -7.02 16.60 -22.99
N SER A 383 -7.16 17.83 -23.51
CA SER A 383 -8.38 18.25 -24.22
C SER A 383 -8.66 17.41 -25.46
N ARG A 384 -7.62 17.03 -26.23
CA ARG A 384 -7.77 16.14 -27.40
C ARG A 384 -8.22 14.74 -26.98
N LEU A 385 -7.61 14.18 -25.93
CA LEU A 385 -7.96 12.87 -25.40
C LEU A 385 -9.39 12.85 -24.87
N ARG A 386 -9.83 13.92 -24.21
CA ARG A 386 -11.21 14.08 -23.77
C ARG A 386 -12.21 14.13 -24.92
N GLY A 387 -11.82 14.70 -26.06
CA GLY A 387 -12.63 14.71 -27.28
C GLY A 387 -12.91 13.31 -27.85
N LEU A 388 -12.23 12.26 -27.36
CA LEU A 388 -12.45 10.87 -27.75
C LEU A 388 -13.41 10.11 -26.83
N ILE A 389 -13.82 10.71 -25.70
CA ILE A 389 -14.66 10.07 -24.69
C ILE A 389 -16.13 10.17 -25.12
N LEU A 390 -16.85 9.06 -25.04
CA LEU A 390 -18.18 8.92 -25.66
C LEU A 390 -19.32 9.34 -24.72
N SER A 391 -19.09 9.43 -23.41
CA SER A 391 -20.12 9.84 -22.45
C SER A 391 -19.59 10.65 -21.26
N ALA A 392 -20.47 11.45 -20.65
CA ALA A 392 -20.17 12.21 -19.45
C ALA A 392 -19.84 11.32 -18.24
N ASP A 393 -20.45 10.13 -18.15
CA ASP A 393 -20.23 9.16 -17.08
C ASP A 393 -18.84 8.51 -17.19
N GLU A 394 -18.42 8.12 -18.40
CA GLU A 394 -17.04 7.68 -18.67
C GLU A 394 -16.03 8.77 -18.35
N LEU A 395 -16.30 10.03 -18.72
CA LEU A 395 -15.42 11.16 -18.42
C LEU A 395 -15.27 11.39 -16.91
N ALA A 396 -16.36 11.26 -16.15
CA ALA A 396 -16.35 11.38 -14.70
C ALA A 396 -15.52 10.27 -14.04
N HIS A 397 -15.65 9.03 -14.50
CA HIS A 397 -14.81 7.91 -14.07
C HIS A 397 -13.33 8.12 -14.40
N ILE A 398 -13.02 8.61 -15.61
CA ILE A 398 -11.65 8.93 -16.04
C ILE A 398 -11.04 10.02 -15.17
N ASN A 399 -11.79 11.08 -14.88
CA ASN A 399 -11.33 12.17 -14.00
C ASN A 399 -11.12 11.69 -12.56
N LEU A 400 -11.99 10.84 -12.04
CA LEU A 400 -11.85 10.25 -10.70
C LEU A 400 -10.58 9.40 -10.60
N ALA A 401 -10.41 8.43 -11.51
CA ALA A 401 -9.23 7.56 -11.51
C ALA A 401 -7.93 8.35 -11.78
N ALA A 402 -7.97 9.39 -12.63
CA ALA A 402 -6.83 10.27 -12.84
C ALA A 402 -6.49 11.09 -11.58
N ALA A 403 -7.49 11.55 -10.84
CA ALA A 403 -7.29 12.28 -9.58
C ALA A 403 -6.64 11.39 -8.51
N GLU A 404 -7.04 10.13 -8.39
CA GLU A 404 -6.40 9.14 -7.50
C GLU A 404 -4.93 8.95 -7.86
N LEU A 405 -4.63 8.73 -9.14
CA LEU A 405 -3.26 8.58 -9.62
C LEU A 405 -2.41 9.83 -9.35
N LEU A 406 -2.96 11.03 -9.54
CA LEU A 406 -2.27 12.29 -9.27
C LEU A 406 -2.00 12.47 -7.76
N TYR A 407 -3.00 12.16 -6.92
CA TYR A 407 -2.87 12.23 -5.47
C TYR A 407 -1.78 11.28 -4.95
N ASP A 408 -1.80 10.02 -5.37
CA ASP A 408 -0.81 9.01 -4.99
C ASP A 408 0.62 9.39 -5.42
N ARG A 409 0.75 10.23 -6.45
CA ARG A 409 2.02 10.75 -6.97
C ARG A 409 2.41 12.11 -6.41
N GLY A 410 1.61 12.69 -5.51
CA GLY A 410 1.89 13.96 -4.84
C GLY A 410 1.44 15.22 -5.58
N PHE A 411 0.74 15.11 -6.70
CA PHE A 411 0.20 16.22 -7.50
C PHE A 411 -1.17 16.66 -6.96
N ARG A 412 -1.16 17.29 -5.77
CA ARG A 412 -2.40 17.58 -5.00
C ARG A 412 -3.30 18.60 -5.70
N ASP A 413 -2.74 19.67 -6.25
CA ASP A 413 -3.52 20.74 -6.88
C ASP A 413 -4.18 20.26 -8.19
N GLU A 414 -3.46 19.46 -8.96
CA GLU A 414 -3.95 18.85 -10.19
C GLU A 414 -5.00 17.77 -9.91
N ALA A 415 -4.84 17.00 -8.84
CA ALA A 415 -5.85 16.05 -8.36
C ALA A 415 -7.14 16.79 -7.97
N LEU A 416 -7.03 17.91 -7.24
CA LEU A 416 -8.17 18.78 -6.91
C LEU A 416 -8.85 19.34 -8.15
N GLU A 417 -8.08 19.77 -9.15
CA GLU A 417 -8.62 20.25 -10.42
C GLU A 417 -9.41 19.15 -11.15
N GLN A 418 -8.91 17.91 -11.16
CA GLN A 418 -9.63 16.79 -11.79
C GLN A 418 -10.92 16.44 -11.03
N LEU A 419 -10.90 16.44 -9.70
CA LEU A 419 -12.12 16.26 -8.90
C LEU A 419 -13.14 17.36 -9.15
N GLY A 420 -12.69 18.62 -9.28
CA GLY A 420 -13.57 19.75 -9.60
C GLY A 420 -14.21 19.69 -10.98
N ARG A 421 -13.70 18.84 -11.89
CA ARG A 421 -14.26 18.59 -13.23
C ARG A 421 -15.29 17.46 -13.25
N ILE A 422 -15.53 16.79 -12.12
CA ILE A 422 -16.60 15.79 -12.00
C ILE A 422 -17.91 16.53 -11.74
N GLU A 423 -18.63 16.85 -12.82
CA GLU A 423 -19.92 17.56 -12.73
C GLU A 423 -21.02 16.72 -12.08
N ARG A 424 -20.92 15.39 -12.19
CA ARG A 424 -21.86 14.43 -11.64
C ARG A 424 -21.11 13.20 -11.16
N VAL A 425 -21.46 12.70 -9.97
CA VAL A 425 -20.95 11.43 -9.45
C VAL A 425 -21.29 10.31 -10.43
N PRO A 426 -20.28 9.58 -10.94
CA PRO A 426 -20.53 8.55 -11.94
C PRO A 426 -21.22 7.34 -11.32
N PHE A 427 -21.93 6.56 -12.14
CA PHE A 427 -22.56 5.33 -11.67
C PHE A 427 -21.49 4.27 -11.31
N PRO A 428 -21.71 3.45 -10.27
CA PRO A 428 -20.77 2.38 -9.92
C PRO A 428 -20.60 1.40 -11.09
N LEU A 429 -19.36 1.01 -11.38
CA LEU A 429 -19.08 -0.02 -12.37
C LEU A 429 -19.46 -1.41 -11.81
N PRO A 430 -19.75 -2.40 -12.67
CA PRO A 430 -20.07 -3.76 -12.22
C PRO A 430 -18.91 -4.37 -11.41
N GLY A 431 -19.17 -4.75 -10.16
CA GLY A 431 -18.17 -5.42 -9.30
C GLY A 431 -17.29 -4.48 -8.46
N GLU A 432 -17.54 -3.16 -8.47
CA GLU A 432 -16.86 -2.24 -7.54
C GLU A 432 -17.38 -2.42 -6.10
N ASP A 433 -16.44 -2.67 -5.17
CA ASP A 433 -16.71 -2.74 -3.73
C ASP A 433 -16.99 -1.35 -3.12
N ASP A 434 -16.27 -0.32 -3.58
CA ASP A 434 -16.41 1.07 -3.15
C ASP A 434 -17.21 1.88 -4.18
N THR A 435 -18.24 2.61 -3.74
CA THR A 435 -18.97 3.51 -4.66
C THR A 435 -18.09 4.69 -5.10
N PRO A 436 -18.23 5.19 -6.35
CA PRO A 436 -17.49 6.37 -6.80
C PRO A 436 -17.69 7.60 -5.92
N ALA A 437 -18.86 7.73 -5.30
CA ALA A 437 -19.16 8.78 -4.33
C ALA A 437 -18.26 8.69 -3.08
N TYR A 438 -18.08 7.49 -2.54
CA TYR A 438 -17.21 7.25 -1.40
C TYR A 438 -15.74 7.52 -1.73
N ARG A 439 -15.29 7.11 -2.92
CA ARG A 439 -13.94 7.40 -3.42
C ARG A 439 -13.67 8.90 -3.56
N ILE A 440 -14.61 9.65 -4.16
CA ILE A 440 -14.52 11.12 -4.28
C ILE A 440 -14.44 11.78 -2.89
N ALA A 441 -15.30 11.37 -1.96
CA ALA A 441 -15.30 11.92 -0.61
C ALA A 441 -13.98 11.63 0.14
N ARG A 442 -13.49 10.39 0.06
CA ARG A 442 -12.21 9.98 0.65
C ARG A 442 -11.05 10.81 0.11
N LEU A 443 -11.02 11.06 -1.19
CA LEU A 443 -10.02 11.91 -1.82
C LEU A 443 -10.09 13.36 -1.34
N TYR A 444 -11.28 13.97 -1.30
CA TYR A 444 -11.45 15.33 -0.78
C TYR A 444 -10.97 15.44 0.67
N LEU A 445 -11.30 14.48 1.53
CA LEU A 445 -10.79 14.42 2.91
C LEU A 445 -9.26 14.33 2.95
N SER A 446 -8.68 13.49 2.09
CA SER A 446 -7.23 13.26 2.01
C SER A 446 -6.45 14.47 1.44
N LEU A 447 -7.15 15.34 0.71
CA LEU A 447 -6.66 16.61 0.18
C LEU A 447 -6.92 17.80 1.11
N GLY A 448 -7.68 17.61 2.21
CA GLY A 448 -8.00 18.67 3.17
C GLY A 448 -9.24 19.51 2.82
N GLU A 449 -10.02 19.11 1.81
CA GLU A 449 -11.24 19.80 1.35
C GLU A 449 -12.50 19.26 2.07
N TYR A 450 -12.56 19.45 3.39
CA TYR A 450 -13.65 18.94 4.24
C TYR A 450 -15.03 19.43 3.76
N ASP A 451 -15.16 20.71 3.42
CA ASP A 451 -16.43 21.32 2.99
C ASP A 451 -16.95 20.73 1.68
N ARG A 452 -16.07 20.23 0.81
CA ARG A 452 -16.46 19.56 -0.44
C ARG A 452 -16.77 18.08 -0.27
N SER A 453 -16.26 17.45 0.80
CA SER A 453 -16.49 16.03 1.07
C SER A 453 -17.90 15.74 1.63
N VAL A 454 -18.44 16.64 2.45
CA VAL A 454 -19.71 16.47 3.16
C VAL A 454 -20.93 16.33 2.22
N PRO A 455 -21.12 17.18 1.19
CA PRO A 455 -22.23 17.01 0.26
C PRO A 455 -22.17 15.71 -0.53
N VAL A 456 -20.95 15.27 -0.91
CA VAL A 456 -20.72 14.03 -1.66
C VAL A 456 -21.05 12.80 -0.82
N LEU A 457 -20.67 12.78 0.46
CA LEU A 457 -21.04 11.71 1.40
C LEU A 457 -22.55 11.66 1.63
N ALA A 458 -23.20 12.81 1.79
CA ALA A 458 -24.65 12.87 1.98
C ALA A 458 -25.43 12.37 0.76
N ASP A 459 -24.91 12.58 -0.46
CA ASP A 459 -25.47 12.03 -1.69
C ASP A 459 -25.15 10.52 -1.85
N ALA A 460 -23.96 10.07 -1.42
CA ALA A 460 -23.55 8.66 -1.39
C ALA A 460 -24.46 7.83 -0.47
N GLU A 461 -24.68 8.31 0.75
CA GLU A 461 -25.55 7.66 1.74
C GLU A 461 -26.99 7.60 1.26
N ARG A 462 -27.52 8.68 0.65
CA ARG A 462 -28.85 8.69 0.05
C ARG A 462 -28.97 7.68 -1.09
N GLY A 463 -27.92 7.54 -1.92
CA GLY A 463 -27.84 6.55 -3.00
C GLY A 463 -27.78 5.11 -2.50
N GLU A 464 -26.96 4.82 -1.48
CA GLU A 464 -26.85 3.49 -0.87
C GLU A 464 -28.09 3.11 -0.06
N GLN A 465 -28.70 4.05 0.65
CA GLN A 465 -29.99 3.86 1.30
C GLN A 465 -31.07 3.54 0.26
N ALA A 466 -31.11 4.26 -0.86
CA ALA A 466 -32.04 3.97 -1.96
C ALA A 466 -31.78 2.60 -2.61
N ARG A 467 -30.51 2.20 -2.80
CA ARG A 467 -30.13 0.85 -3.27
C ARG A 467 -30.57 -0.23 -2.28
N SER A 468 -30.28 -0.05 -1.00
CA SER A 468 -30.65 -0.98 0.08
C SER A 468 -32.17 -1.12 0.20
N LEU A 469 -32.92 -0.02 0.07
CA LEU A 469 -34.39 -0.01 0.06
C LEU A 469 -34.98 -0.63 -1.22
N SER A 470 -34.26 -0.55 -2.34
CA SER A 470 -34.69 -1.17 -3.61
C SER A 470 -34.56 -2.69 -3.61
N LEU A 471 -33.60 -3.23 -2.83
CA LEU A 471 -33.37 -4.66 -2.63
C LEU A 471 -34.40 -5.31 -1.68
N ILE A 472 -35.15 -4.51 -0.93
CA ILE A 472 -36.29 -4.98 -0.13
C ILE A 472 -37.47 -5.26 -1.08
N PRO A 473 -38.01 -6.50 -1.13
CA PRO A 473 -39.17 -6.83 -1.94
C PRO A 473 -40.32 -5.86 -1.68
N ALA A 474 -41.06 -5.45 -2.71
CA ALA A 474 -42.14 -4.47 -2.56
C ALA A 474 -43.19 -4.88 -1.50
N SER A 475 -43.36 -6.19 -1.26
CA SER A 475 -44.21 -6.77 -0.22
C SER A 475 -43.71 -6.55 1.22
N HIS A 476 -42.47 -6.11 1.41
CA HIS A 476 -41.81 -5.89 2.70
C HIS A 476 -41.48 -4.41 2.95
N ARG A 477 -41.82 -3.52 2.01
CA ARG A 477 -41.69 -2.07 2.22
C ARG A 477 -42.83 -1.62 3.14
N MET A 478 -42.50 -1.12 4.33
CA MET A 478 -43.51 -0.53 5.21
C MET A 478 -44.17 0.65 4.49
N ASN A 479 -45.50 0.70 4.53
CA ASN A 479 -46.29 1.77 3.95
C ASN A 479 -45.75 3.12 4.49
N PRO A 480 -45.40 4.10 3.64
CA PRO A 480 -44.87 5.40 4.07
C PRO A 480 -45.71 6.10 5.14
N ALA A 481 -47.02 5.85 5.16
CA ALA A 481 -47.92 6.35 6.20
C ALA A 481 -47.59 5.79 7.60
N ILE A 482 -47.20 4.51 7.69
CA ILE A 482 -46.86 3.84 8.96
C ILE A 482 -45.52 4.36 9.52
N VAL A 483 -44.55 4.65 8.64
CA VAL A 483 -43.27 5.25 9.05
C VAL A 483 -43.49 6.65 9.61
N THR A 484 -44.33 7.45 8.95
CA THR A 484 -44.68 8.80 9.41
C THR A 484 -45.41 8.80 10.76
N ASP A 485 -46.27 7.80 11.01
CA ASP A 485 -46.97 7.65 12.30
C ASP A 485 -46.04 7.16 13.43
N LEU A 486 -45.07 6.30 13.13
CA LEU A 486 -44.05 5.87 14.08
C LEU A 486 -43.11 7.02 14.47
N GLU A 487 -42.75 7.89 13.53
CA GLU A 487 -41.97 9.11 13.79
C GLU A 487 -42.72 10.10 14.68
N ARG A 488 -44.04 10.27 14.47
CA ARG A 488 -44.90 11.08 15.36
C ARG A 488 -45.00 10.50 16.76
N LEU A 489 -45.09 9.18 16.90
CA LEU A 489 -45.14 8.49 18.20
C LEU A 489 -43.81 8.55 18.96
N ALA A 490 -42.67 8.53 18.25
CA ALA A 490 -41.36 8.73 18.85
C ALA A 490 -41.17 10.18 19.32
N SER A 491 -41.68 11.15 18.55
CA SER A 491 -41.60 12.58 18.85
C SER A 491 -42.53 13.04 19.98
N SER A 492 -43.60 12.29 20.27
CA SER A 492 -44.51 12.59 21.38
C SER A 492 -44.00 12.06 22.72
N ARG A 493 -43.17 11.01 22.72
CA ARG A 493 -42.54 10.44 23.92
C ARG A 493 -41.33 11.22 24.44
N SER A 494 -40.76 12.12 23.64
CA SER A 494 -39.66 13.01 24.09
C SER A 494 -40.15 14.28 24.79
N ARG A 495 -41.46 14.46 24.94
CA ARG A 495 -42.07 15.63 25.62
C ARG A 495 -42.85 15.28 26.89
N SER A 496 -42.74 14.05 27.40
CA SER A 496 -43.35 13.63 28.68
C SER A 496 -42.32 13.46 29.78
#